data_AF-A0A818M3E9-F1
#
_entry.id   AF-A0A818M3E9-F1
#
_cell.length_a   1.000
_cell.length_b   1.000
_cell.length_c   1.000
_cell.angle_alpha   90.00
_cell.angle_beta   90.00
_cell.angle_gamma   90.00
#
_symmetry.space_group_name_H-M   'P 1'
#
loop_
_entity.id
_entity.type
_entity.pdbx_description
1 polymer ?
#
loop_
_entity_poly.entity_id
_entity_poly.type
_entity_poly.pdbx_seq_one_letter_code
_entity_poly.pdbx_strand_id
1 'polypeptide(L)' 'MIEQIESKLMQVLDRYLRNHYPNDSDMFLNILQLISSIQQINQSHLIAVKYIKQYKPQLFNSLPDIYRKTYEDLSP' A
#
# COMPACT_ATOMS: atom_id res chain seq x y z
N MET A 1 3.83 -19.13 4.56
CA MET A 1 5.15 -18.66 5.04
C MET A 1 5.18 -17.13 5.17
N ILE A 2 4.75 -16.37 4.14
CA ILE A 2 4.62 -14.90 4.22
C ILE A 2 3.60 -14.45 5.27
N GLU A 3 2.40 -15.04 5.28
CA GLU A 3 1.35 -14.72 6.27
C GLU A 3 1.79 -14.90 7.74
N GLN A 4 2.67 -15.87 8.00
CA GLN A 4 3.21 -16.09 9.35
C GLN A 4 4.18 -14.98 9.77
N ILE A 5 4.94 -14.44 8.83
CA ILE A 5 5.83 -13.29 9.07
C ILE A 5 4.99 -12.03 9.31
N GLU A 6 3.97 -11.80 8.49
CA GLU A 6 3.06 -10.67 8.65
C GLU A 6 2.35 -10.70 10.01
N SER A 7 1.81 -11.86 10.40
CA SER A 7 1.18 -12.05 11.71
C SER A 7 2.16 -11.72 12.86
N LYS A 8 3.41 -12.17 12.75
CA LYS A 8 4.45 -11.88 13.76
C LYS A 8 4.81 -10.39 13.81
N LEU A 9 4.90 -9.72 12.66
CA LEU A 9 5.12 -8.28 12.59
C LEU A 9 3.97 -7.49 13.23
N MET A 10 2.72 -7.89 13.00
CA MET A 10 1.55 -7.25 13.61
C MET A 10 1.56 -7.39 15.14
N GLN A 11 1.94 -8.56 15.67
CA GLN A 11 2.09 -8.75 17.12
C GLN A 11 3.20 -7.90 17.73
N VAL A 12 4.33 -7.76 17.02
CA VAL A 12 5.44 -6.89 17.45
C VAL A 12 5.01 -5.43 17.45
N LEU A 13 4.27 -5.00 16.41
CA LEU A 13 3.73 -3.65 16.30
C LEU A 13 2.74 -3.33 17.42
N ASP A 14 1.75 -4.19 17.67
CA ASP A 14 0.78 -4.01 18.76
C ASP A 14 1.49 -3.88 20.12
N ARG A 15 2.46 -4.77 20.40
CA ARG A 15 3.25 -4.70 21.63
C ARG A 15 4.05 -3.40 21.74
N TYR A 16 4.70 -2.98 20.65
CA TYR A 16 5.47 -1.75 20.61
C TYR A 16 4.57 -0.54 20.93
N LEU A 17 3.41 -0.45 20.30
CA LEU A 17 2.49 0.67 20.48
C LEU A 17 1.91 0.70 21.89
N ARG A 18 1.49 -0.43 22.45
CA ARG A 18 1.01 -0.49 23.84
C ARG A 18 2.06 -0.05 24.86
N ASN A 19 3.34 -0.35 24.60
CA ASN A 19 4.43 0.05 25.48
C ASN A 19 4.79 1.54 25.36
N HIS A 20 4.69 2.13 24.17
CA HIS A 20 5.10 3.53 23.92
C HIS A 20 3.95 4.53 24.03
N TYR A 21 2.71 4.08 23.81
CA TYR A 21 1.49 4.89 23.84
C TYR A 21 0.43 4.21 24.73
N PRO A 22 0.72 3.98 26.03
CA PRO A 22 -0.17 3.21 26.91
C PRO A 22 -1.54 3.86 27.15
N ASN A 23 -1.66 5.17 26.90
CA ASN A 23 -2.89 5.93 27.05
C ASN A 23 -3.74 5.97 25.77
N ASP A 24 -3.24 5.43 24.66
CA ASP A 24 -3.96 5.37 23.39
C ASP A 24 -4.19 3.90 23.01
N SER A 25 -5.29 3.34 23.51
CA SER A 25 -5.68 1.95 23.28
C SER A 25 -6.02 1.66 21.83
N ASP A 26 -6.36 2.69 21.04
CA ASP A 26 -6.87 2.57 19.68
C ASP A 26 -5.77 2.78 18.63
N MET A 27 -4.57 3.20 19.05
CA MET A 27 -3.42 3.45 18.17
C MET A 27 -3.14 2.31 17.18
N PHE A 28 -3.16 1.05 17.65
CA PHE A 28 -2.94 -0.10 16.76
C PHE A 28 -4.05 -0.22 15.71
N LEU A 29 -5.31 -0.05 16.11
CA LEU A 29 -6.45 -0.09 15.19
C LEU A 29 -6.39 1.07 14.17
N ASN A 30 -6.03 2.27 14.62
CA ASN A 30 -5.87 3.44 13.76
C ASN A 30 -4.78 3.22 12.71
N ILE A 31 -3.67 2.57 13.06
CA ILE A 31 -2.62 2.21 12.10
C ILE A 31 -3.11 1.16 11.10
N LEU A 32 -3.86 0.14 11.55
CA LEU A 32 -4.46 -0.84 10.62
C LEU A 32 -5.43 -0.19 9.64
N GLN A 33 -6.25 0.76 10.11
CA GLN A 33 -7.13 1.54 9.26
C GLN A 33 -6.34 2.36 8.24
N LEU A 34 -5.25 3.00 8.66
CA LEU A 34 -4.38 3.75 7.75
C LEU A 34 -3.75 2.86 6.67
N ILE A 35 -3.29 1.65 7.04
CA ILE A 35 -2.77 0.67 6.06
C ILE A 35 -3.85 0.33 5.04
N SER A 36 -5.09 0.10 5.49
CA SER A 36 -6.22 -0.18 4.58
C SER A 36 -6.52 1.01 3.66
N SER A 37 -6.53 2.24 4.17
CA SER A 37 -6.71 3.44 3.35
C SER A 37 -5.60 3.61 2.31
N ILE A 38 -4.34 3.33 2.65
CA ILE A 38 -3.22 3.36 1.70
C ILE A 38 -3.43 2.33 0.58
N GLN A 39 -3.91 1.12 0.91
CA GLN A 39 -4.23 0.10 -0.09
C GLN A 39 -5.33 0.58 -1.05
N GLN A 40 -6.38 1.24 -0.56
CA GLN A 40 -7.45 1.80 -1.40
C GLN A 40 -6.95 2.92 -2.33
N ILE A 41 -6.08 3.79 -1.83
CA ILE A 41 -5.44 4.84 -2.63
C ILE A 41 -4.61 4.21 -3.75
N ASN A 42 -3.79 3.20 -3.42
CA ASN A 42 -2.97 2.50 -4.40
C ASN A 42 -3.83 1.82 -5.48
N GLN A 43 -4.94 1.20 -5.11
CA GLN A 43 -5.88 0.61 -6.08
C GLN A 43 -6.47 1.68 -7.01
N SER A 44 -6.92 2.80 -6.45
CA SER A 44 -7.47 3.93 -7.23
C SER A 44 -6.43 4.51 -8.18
N HIS A 45 -5.18 4.64 -7.73
CA HIS A 45 -4.06 5.09 -8.55
C HIS A 45 -3.78 4.12 -9.71
N LEU A 46 -3.76 2.80 -9.45
CA LEU A 46 -3.56 1.80 -10.49
C LEU A 46 -4.67 1.83 -11.55
N ILE A 47 -5.92 2.07 -11.16
CA ILE A 47 -7.03 2.26 -12.11
C ILE A 47 -6.76 3.48 -13.01
N ALA A 48 -6.33 4.61 -12.42
CA ALA A 48 -5.99 5.81 -13.19
C ALA A 48 -4.81 5.56 -14.15
N VAL A 49 -3.79 4.83 -13.71
CA VAL A 49 -2.65 4.46 -14.56
C VAL A 49 -3.10 3.56 -15.72
N LYS A 50 -3.97 2.57 -15.49
CA LYS A 50 -4.54 1.73 -16.56
C LYS A 50 -5.30 2.57 -17.59
N TYR A 51 -6.10 3.54 -17.13
CA TYR A 51 -6.77 4.48 -18.02
C TYR A 51 -5.77 5.30 -18.84
N ILE A 52 -4.71 5.84 -18.23
CA ILE A 52 -3.68 6.60 -18.95
C ILE A 52 -2.97 5.70 -19.97
N LYS A 53 -2.62 4.46 -19.62
CA LYS A 53 -2.00 3.50 -20.54
C LYS A 53 -2.89 3.21 -21.74
N GLN A 54 -4.20 3.03 -21.54
CA GLN A 54 -5.14 2.68 -22.60
C GLN A 54 -5.50 3.87 -23.50
N TYR A 55 -5.79 5.04 -22.91
CA TYR A 55 -6.40 6.16 -23.63
C TYR A 55 -5.45 7.33 -23.88
N LYS A 56 -4.31 7.37 -23.18
CA LYS A 56 -3.27 8.40 -23.35
C LYS A 56 -1.87 7.76 -23.37
N PRO A 57 -1.62 6.76 -24.25
CA PRO A 57 -0.39 5.97 -24.24
C PRO A 57 0.89 6.81 -24.39
N GLN A 58 0.82 7.95 -25.07
CA GLN A 58 1.94 8.91 -25.17
C GLN A 58 2.37 9.48 -23.81
N LEU A 59 1.43 9.70 -22.88
CA LEU A 59 1.74 10.13 -21.53
C LEU A 59 2.33 8.98 -20.72
N PHE A 60 1.76 7.78 -20.82
CA PHE A 60 2.32 6.60 -20.18
C PHE A 60 3.75 6.31 -20.67
N ASN A 61 4.00 6.43 -21.98
CA ASN A 61 5.30 6.19 -22.59
C ASN A 61 6.32 7.29 -22.32
N SER A 62 5.88 8.45 -21.80
CA SER A 62 6.77 9.51 -21.33
C SER A 62 7.25 9.30 -19.89
N LEU A 63 6.66 8.33 -19.17
CA LEU A 63 7.11 7.99 -17.83
C LEU A 63 8.50 7.35 -17.87
N PRO A 64 9.36 7.63 -16.87
CA PRO A 64 10.63 6.92 -16.73
C PRO A 64 10.44 5.40 -16.63
N ASP A 65 11.41 4.65 -17.14
CA ASP A 65 11.35 3.19 -17.27
C ASP A 65 11.01 2.46 -15.97
N ILE A 66 11.56 2.93 -14.85
CA ILE A 66 11.31 2.32 -13.54
C ILE A 66 9.81 2.35 -13.19
N TYR A 67 9.11 3.44 -13.47
CA TYR A 67 7.68 3.56 -13.20
C TYR A 67 6.85 2.72 -14.17
N ARG A 68 7.23 2.69 -15.46
CA ARG A 68 6.54 1.85 -16.45
C ARG A 68 6.59 0.38 -16.06
N LYS A 69 7.79 -0.13 -15.73
CA LYS A 69 7.99 -1.52 -15.29
C LYS A 69 7.15 -1.83 -14.04
N THR A 70 7.21 -0.96 -13.03
CA THR A 70 6.40 -1.15 -11.80
C THR A 70 4.91 -1.26 -12.10
N TYR A 71 4.35 -0.43 -13.00
CA TYR A 71 2.92 -0.50 -13.32
C TYR A 71 2.54 -1.64 -14.27
N GLU A 72 3.48 -2.15 -15.05
CA GLU A 72 3.31 -3.33 -15.90
C GLU A 72 3.23 -4.60 -15.05
N ASP A 73 4.12 -4.76 -14.07
CA ASP A 73 4.13 -5.90 -13.16
C ASP A 73 2.89 -5.94 -12.23
N LEU A 74 2.23 -4.79 -12.05
CA LEU A 74 1.04 -4.62 -11.20
C LEU A 74 -0.29 -4.66 -11.98
N SER A 75 -0.26 -4.86 -13.30
CA SER A 75 -1.48 -5.07 -14.11
C SER A 75 -1.70 -6.57 -14.34
N PRO A 76 -2.78 -7.18 -13.81
CA PRO A 76 -3.13 -8.57 -14.10
C PRO A 76 -3.46 -8.78 -15.57
#